data_AF-A0A9Y2JI82-F1
#
_entry.id   AF-A0A9Y2JI82-F1
#
_cell.length_a   1.000
_cell.length_b   1.000
_cell.length_c   1.000
_cell.angle_alpha   90.00
_cell.angle_beta   90.00
_cell.angle_gamma   90.00
#
_symmetry.space_group_name_H-M   'P 1'
#
loop_
_entity.id
_entity.type
_entity.pdbx_description
1 polymer ?
#
loop_
_entity_poly.entity_id
_entity_poly.type
_entity_poly.pdbx_seq_one_letter_code
_entity_poly.pdbx_strand_id
1 'polypeptide(L)'
;MTQAVAEAPDGLTPFEILLCAFRQAARILEANRPFSEPRLAIIAATPALRERELAKHASLTDALAEALRRRGVPGGPAGLAAQTGWATFHHAAQAWIDDPSQSLDVHLSQAFAELRALSAPPGDDR
;
A
#
# COMPACT_ATOMS: atom_id res chain seq x y z
N MET A 1 8.81 0.43 -6.87
CA MET A 1 7.37 0.75 -6.73
C MET A 1 6.91 1.85 -7.68
N THR A 2 7.55 3.02 -7.73
CA THR A 2 7.19 4.08 -8.71
C THR A 2 7.27 3.61 -10.16
N GLN A 3 8.29 2.82 -10.51
CA GLN A 3 8.38 2.17 -11.83
C GLN A 3 7.19 1.23 -12.10
N ALA A 4 6.81 0.41 -11.11
CA ALA A 4 5.64 -0.45 -11.22
C ALA A 4 4.32 0.33 -11.42
N VAL A 5 4.21 1.52 -10.82
CA VAL A 5 3.08 2.43 -11.08
C VAL A 5 3.10 2.90 -12.53
N ALA A 6 4.27 3.30 -13.04
CA ALA A 6 4.45 3.78 -14.41
C ALA A 6 4.19 2.70 -15.47
N GLU A 7 4.57 1.45 -15.18
CA GLU A 7 4.44 0.29 -16.08
C GLU A 7 3.12 -0.47 -15.93
N ALA A 8 2.26 -0.08 -14.99
CA ALA A 8 0.99 -0.76 -14.78
C ALA A 8 0.08 -0.63 -16.03
N PRO A 9 -0.74 -1.65 -16.35
CA PRO A 9 -1.63 -1.61 -17.51
C PRO A 9 -2.51 -0.36 -17.59
N ASP A 10 -2.87 0.04 -18.80
CA ASP A 10 -3.80 1.14 -19.04
C ASP A 10 -5.25 0.76 -18.68
N GLY A 11 -6.06 1.77 -18.38
CA GLY A 11 -7.47 1.60 -17.99
C GLY A 11 -7.70 1.22 -16.52
N LEU A 12 -6.64 1.02 -15.73
CA LEU A 12 -6.74 0.75 -14.30
C LEU A 12 -7.07 2.01 -13.49
N THR A 13 -7.87 1.86 -12.45
CA THR A 13 -8.10 2.90 -11.44
C THR A 13 -6.84 3.16 -10.62
N PRO A 14 -6.72 4.33 -9.95
CA PRO A 14 -5.54 4.64 -9.14
C PRO A 14 -5.20 3.58 -8.08
N PHE A 15 -6.22 3.02 -7.41
CA PHE A 15 -6.00 1.97 -6.41
C PHE A 15 -5.59 0.62 -7.02
N GLU A 16 -6.06 0.27 -8.21
CA GLU A 16 -5.61 -0.94 -8.92
C GLU A 16 -4.15 -0.81 -9.35
N ILE A 17 -3.75 0.36 -9.84
CA ILE A 17 -2.35 0.67 -10.16
C ILE A 17 -1.45 0.51 -8.94
N LEU A 18 -1.87 1.08 -7.80
CA LEU A 18 -1.13 0.98 -6.54
C LEU A 18 -1.07 -0.47 -6.04
N LEU A 19 -2.17 -1.22 -6.11
CA LEU A 19 -2.20 -2.64 -5.74
C LEU A 19 -1.21 -3.47 -6.58
N CYS A 20 -1.12 -3.23 -7.89
CA CYS A 20 -0.10 -3.84 -8.74
C CYS A 20 1.33 -3.55 -8.25
N ALA A 21 1.61 -2.29 -7.90
CA ALA A 21 2.93 -1.89 -7.38
C ALA A 21 3.22 -2.51 -6.00
N PHE A 22 2.22 -2.58 -5.12
CA PHE A 22 2.35 -3.14 -3.78
C PHE A 22 2.53 -4.65 -3.79
N ARG A 23 1.91 -5.40 -4.72
CA ARG A 23 2.16 -6.83 -4.90
C ARG A 23 3.63 -7.14 -5.21
N GLN A 24 4.34 -6.26 -5.91
CA GLN A 24 5.78 -6.43 -6.13
C GLN A 24 6.59 -6.27 -4.84
N ALA A 25 6.24 -5.26 -4.02
CA ALA A 25 6.85 -5.07 -2.70
C ALA A 25 6.53 -6.24 -1.75
N ALA A 26 5.31 -6.76 -1.79
CA ALA A 26 4.86 -7.88 -0.99
C ALA A 26 5.72 -9.13 -1.21
N ARG A 27 5.99 -9.50 -2.48
CA ARG A 27 6.84 -10.65 -2.82
C ARG A 27 8.24 -10.54 -2.21
N ILE A 28 8.81 -9.32 -2.18
CA ILE A 28 10.13 -9.06 -1.57
C ILE A 28 10.06 -9.21 -0.04
N LEU A 29 8.99 -8.72 0.59
CA LEU A 29 8.78 -8.84 2.03
C LEU A 29 8.62 -10.29 2.46
N GLU A 30 7.80 -11.07 1.74
CA GLU A 30 7.60 -12.50 1.99
C GLU A 30 8.89 -13.30 1.83
N ALA A 31 9.62 -13.08 0.73
CA ALA A 31 10.88 -13.76 0.47
C ALA A 31 11.95 -13.48 1.54
N ASN A 32 11.88 -12.31 2.19
CA ASN A 32 12.82 -11.88 3.23
C ASN A 32 12.20 -11.89 4.63
N ARG A 33 11.14 -12.67 4.87
CA ARG A 33 10.38 -12.62 6.13
C ARG A 33 11.24 -12.76 7.40
N PRO A 34 12.19 -13.72 7.50
CA PRO A 34 13.03 -13.86 8.70
C PRO A 34 13.83 -12.59 9.05
N PHE A 35 14.04 -11.70 8.09
CA PHE A 35 14.71 -10.41 8.27
C PHE A 35 13.71 -9.25 8.46
N SER A 36 12.61 -9.26 7.70
CA SER A 36 11.59 -8.20 7.71
C SER A 36 10.84 -8.11 9.04
N GLU A 37 10.43 -9.25 9.60
CA GLU A 37 9.58 -9.30 10.80
C GLU A 37 10.30 -8.76 12.06
N PRO A 38 11.53 -9.20 12.40
CA PRO A 38 12.27 -8.62 13.54
C PRO A 38 12.60 -7.14 13.35
N ARG A 39 12.91 -6.73 12.11
CA ARG A 39 13.20 -5.33 11.78
C ARG A 39 12.00 -4.44 12.08
N LEU A 40 10.80 -4.86 11.67
CA LEU A 40 9.56 -4.13 11.92
C LEU A 40 9.26 -4.01 13.42
N ALA A 41 9.50 -5.07 14.20
CA ALA A 41 9.38 -5.03 15.65
C ALA A 41 10.35 -4.02 16.32
N ILE A 42 11.62 -3.98 15.88
CA ILE A 42 12.62 -3.04 16.41
C ILE A 42 12.26 -1.58 16.09
N ILE A 43 11.84 -1.32 14.85
CA ILE A 43 11.34 -0.01 14.43
C ILE A 43 10.14 0.37 15.29
N ALA A 44 9.19 -0.55 15.44
CA ALA A 44 8.02 -0.34 16.27
C ALA A 44 8.39 -0.17 17.75
N ALA A 45 9.49 -0.68 18.28
CA ALA A 45 9.85 -0.45 19.69
C ALA A 45 10.65 0.85 19.93
N THR A 46 11.21 1.46 18.87
CA THR A 46 12.22 2.53 19.01
C THR A 46 11.72 3.87 18.45
N PRO A 47 11.43 4.89 19.29
CA PRO A 47 10.84 6.16 18.84
C PRO A 47 11.58 6.86 17.70
N ALA A 48 12.89 7.01 17.80
CA ALA A 48 13.69 7.67 16.74
C ALA A 48 13.66 6.91 15.40
N LEU A 49 13.53 5.57 15.43
CA LEU A 49 13.36 4.78 14.21
C LEU A 49 11.95 4.92 13.63
N ARG A 50 10.92 5.03 14.48
CA ARG A 50 9.55 5.33 14.02
C ARG A 50 9.49 6.67 13.30
N GLU A 51 10.07 7.72 13.86
CA GLU A 51 10.14 9.06 13.23
C GLU A 51 10.81 9.01 11.86
N ARG A 52 11.94 8.29 11.77
CA ARG A 52 12.66 8.13 10.51
C ARG A 52 11.87 7.33 9.47
N GLU A 53 11.18 6.26 9.87
CA GLU A 53 10.35 5.48 8.95
C GLU A 53 9.13 6.29 8.50
N LEU A 54 8.51 7.09 9.37
CA LEU A 54 7.43 8.03 8.98
C LEU A 54 7.90 9.03 7.91
N ALA A 55 9.10 9.60 8.07
CA ALA A 55 9.67 10.50 7.05
C ALA A 55 9.92 9.78 5.71
N LYS A 56 10.39 8.53 5.73
CA LYS A 56 10.55 7.71 4.52
C LYS A 56 9.21 7.39 3.86
N HIS A 57 8.19 7.09 4.66
CA HIS A 57 6.84 6.83 4.17
C HIS A 57 6.27 8.07 3.48
N ALA A 58 6.42 9.26 4.07
CA ALA A 58 6.00 10.51 3.46
C ALA A 58 6.68 10.73 2.09
N SER A 59 8.00 10.52 2.01
CA SER A 59 8.73 10.63 0.75
C SER A 59 8.26 9.60 -0.29
N LEU A 60 7.94 8.38 0.12
CA LEU A 60 7.43 7.34 -0.77
C LEU A 60 6.01 7.69 -1.27
N THR A 61 5.12 8.17 -0.40
CA THR A 61 3.76 8.57 -0.78
C THR A 61 3.79 9.73 -1.78
N ASP A 62 4.69 10.70 -1.60
CA ASP A 62 4.86 11.80 -2.55
C ASP A 62 5.33 11.30 -3.92
N ALA A 63 6.27 10.34 -3.93
CA ALA A 63 6.77 9.74 -5.16
C ALA A 63 5.69 8.90 -5.88
N LEU A 64 4.83 8.20 -5.13
CA LEU A 64 3.68 7.47 -5.70
C LEU A 64 2.64 8.43 -6.27
N ALA A 65 2.34 9.54 -5.59
CA ALA A 65 1.42 10.57 -6.08
C ALA A 65 1.94 11.22 -7.37
N GLU A 66 3.24 11.52 -7.44
CA GLU A 66 3.89 12.01 -8.67
C GLU A 66 3.80 10.98 -9.82
N ALA A 67 4.05 9.71 -9.54
CA ALA A 67 3.94 8.66 -10.54
C ALA A 67 2.49 8.51 -11.07
N LEU A 68 1.48 8.61 -10.20
CA LEU A 68 0.07 8.61 -10.60
C LEU A 68 -0.28 9.85 -11.45
N ARG A 69 0.24 11.03 -11.11
CA ARG A 69 0.05 12.26 -11.91
C ARG A 69 0.61 12.12 -13.32
N ARG A 70 1.77 11.49 -13.47
CA ARG A 70 2.36 11.19 -14.79
C ARG A 70 1.51 10.25 -15.63
N ARG A 71 0.64 9.46 -14.99
CA ARG A 71 -0.38 8.62 -15.65
C ARG A 71 -1.71 9.31 -15.89
N GLY A 72 -1.78 10.63 -15.69
CA GLY A 72 -2.98 11.42 -15.98
C GLY A 72 -3.99 11.47 -14.84
N VAL A 73 -3.68 10.93 -13.64
CA VAL A 73 -4.55 11.10 -12.47
C VAL A 73 -4.48 12.56 -11.99
N PRO A 74 -5.62 13.25 -11.78
CA PRO A 74 -5.61 14.63 -11.30
C PRO A 74 -4.91 14.76 -9.94
N GLY A 75 -4.27 15.90 -9.67
CA GLY A 75 -3.35 16.05 -8.54
C GLY A 75 -3.95 15.77 -7.16
N GLY A 76 -5.14 16.28 -6.86
CA GLY A 76 -5.84 15.99 -5.60
C GLY A 76 -6.12 14.49 -5.41
N PRO A 77 -6.84 13.85 -6.35
CA PRO A 77 -7.05 12.41 -6.34
C PRO A 77 -5.76 11.57 -6.30
N ALA A 78 -4.69 11.97 -6.98
CA ALA A 78 -3.41 11.26 -6.96
C ALA A 78 -2.75 11.27 -5.58
N GLY A 79 -2.74 12.42 -4.90
CA GLY A 79 -2.22 12.56 -3.54
C GLY A 79 -3.04 11.74 -2.54
N LEU A 80 -4.37 11.84 -2.60
CA LEU A 80 -5.27 11.08 -1.74
C LEU A 80 -5.10 9.57 -1.95
N ALA A 81 -5.09 9.11 -3.20
CA ALA A 81 -4.93 7.69 -3.52
C ALA A 81 -3.58 7.14 -3.01
N ALA A 82 -2.48 7.90 -3.16
CA ALA A 82 -1.18 7.48 -2.68
C ALA A 82 -1.12 7.32 -1.15
N GLN A 83 -1.68 8.29 -0.41
CA GLN A 83 -1.73 8.24 1.06
C GLN A 83 -2.62 7.09 1.55
N THR A 84 -3.84 6.99 1.02
CA THR A 84 -4.79 5.94 1.40
C THR A 84 -4.27 4.56 1.01
N GLY A 85 -3.77 4.39 -0.21
CA GLY A 85 -3.21 3.12 -0.67
C GLY A 85 -2.01 2.67 0.17
N TRP A 86 -1.15 3.59 0.59
CA TRP A 86 -0.03 3.28 1.48
C TRP A 86 -0.50 2.87 2.88
N ALA A 87 -1.52 3.53 3.42
CA ALA A 87 -2.14 3.12 4.69
C ALA A 87 -2.77 1.72 4.59
N THR A 88 -3.47 1.42 3.48
CA THR A 88 -4.04 0.09 3.22
C THR A 88 -2.96 -0.99 3.07
N PHE A 89 -1.84 -0.67 2.43
CA PHE A 89 -0.68 -1.57 2.37
C PHE A 89 -0.15 -1.91 3.76
N HIS A 90 0.03 -0.91 4.62
CA HIS A 90 0.47 -1.12 6.01
C HIS A 90 -0.52 -1.97 6.81
N HIS A 91 -1.82 -1.73 6.64
CA HIS A 91 -2.86 -2.53 7.27
C HIS A 91 -2.75 -4.01 6.87
N ALA A 92 -2.64 -4.30 5.56
CA ALA A 92 -2.45 -5.65 5.05
C ALA A 92 -1.15 -6.30 5.53
N ALA A 93 -0.04 -5.55 5.55
CA ALA A 93 1.24 -6.05 6.01
C ALA A 93 1.23 -6.41 7.49
N GLN A 94 0.54 -5.62 8.33
CA GLN A 94 0.38 -5.94 9.75
C GLN A 94 -0.49 -7.19 9.94
N ALA A 95 -1.64 -7.29 9.25
CA ALA A 95 -2.50 -8.46 9.31
C ALA A 95 -1.76 -9.75 8.90
N TRP A 96 -0.89 -9.66 7.88
CA TRP A 96 -0.04 -10.77 7.45
C TRP A 96 1.05 -11.17 8.48
N ILE A 97 1.62 -10.20 9.19
CA ILE A 97 2.59 -10.48 10.27
C ILE A 97 1.90 -11.20 11.43
N ASP A 98 0.70 -10.74 11.79
CA ASP A 98 -0.07 -11.29 12.90
C ASP A 98 -0.65 -12.68 12.57
N ASP A 99 -1.13 -12.89 11.33
CA ASP A 99 -1.56 -14.19 10.80
C ASP A 99 -0.95 -14.48 9.42
N PRO A 100 0.17 -15.22 9.38
CA PRO A 100 0.86 -15.55 8.15
C PRO A 100 0.32 -16.84 7.48
N SER A 101 -0.86 -17.35 7.89
CA SER A 101 -1.46 -18.54 7.28
C SER A 101 -1.77 -18.35 5.79
N GLN A 102 -1.95 -17.10 5.36
CA GLN A 102 -2.13 -16.69 3.98
C GLN A 102 -0.99 -15.80 3.50
N SER A 103 -0.82 -15.68 2.18
CA SER A 103 0.16 -14.76 1.61
C SER A 103 -0.24 -13.30 1.79
N LEU A 104 0.74 -12.41 1.81
CA LEU A 104 0.57 -10.97 1.83
C LEU A 104 -0.20 -10.47 0.60
N ASP A 105 -0.16 -11.17 -0.55
CA ASP A 105 -1.02 -10.84 -1.70
C ASP A 105 -2.50 -11.01 -1.35
N VAL A 106 -2.86 -12.08 -0.63
CA VAL A 106 -4.24 -12.32 -0.18
C VAL A 106 -4.68 -11.21 0.77
N HIS A 107 -3.86 -10.90 1.78
CA HIS A 107 -4.11 -9.79 2.71
C HIS A 107 -4.25 -8.43 2.00
N LEU A 108 -3.40 -8.15 0.99
CA LEU A 108 -3.51 -6.94 0.17
C LEU A 108 -4.82 -6.90 -0.62
N SER A 109 -5.20 -8.02 -1.23
CA SER A 109 -6.43 -8.11 -2.02
C SER A 109 -7.67 -7.87 -1.15
N GLN A 110 -7.67 -8.41 0.07
CA GLN A 110 -8.73 -8.20 1.07
C GLN A 110 -8.79 -6.74 1.53
N ALA A 111 -7.67 -6.16 1.96
CA ALA A 111 -7.61 -4.78 2.44
C ALA A 111 -8.05 -3.76 1.38
N PHE A 112 -7.70 -3.98 0.11
CA PHE A 112 -8.16 -3.13 -1.00
C PHE A 112 -9.63 -3.35 -1.35
N ALA A 113 -10.18 -4.56 -1.14
CA ALA A 113 -11.62 -4.80 -1.26
C ALA A 113 -12.39 -4.07 -0.14
N GLU A 114 -11.92 -4.13 1.09
CA GLU A 114 -12.49 -3.42 2.24
C GLU A 114 -12.46 -1.90 2.06
N LEU A 115 -11.33 -1.35 1.61
CA LEU A 115 -11.22 0.08 1.28
C LEU A 115 -12.30 0.52 0.28
N ARG A 116 -12.53 -0.29 -0.77
CA ARG A 116 -13.57 -0.02 -1.76
C ARG A 116 -14.97 -0.11 -1.16
N ALA A 117 -15.23 -1.11 -0.32
CA ALA A 117 -16.51 -1.27 0.35
C ALA A 117 -16.81 -0.08 1.29
N LEU A 118 -15.83 0.41 2.04
CA LEU A 118 -15.95 1.58 2.92
C LEU A 118 -16.23 2.89 2.18
N SER A 119 -15.83 2.96 0.91
CA SER A 119 -15.98 4.16 0.07
C SER A 119 -17.17 4.07 -0.88
N ALA A 120 -17.80 2.90 -0.99
CA ALA A 120 -19.01 2.74 -1.77
C ALA A 120 -20.15 3.52 -1.10
N PRO A 121 -21.08 4.11 -1.87
CA PRO A 121 -22.30 4.63 -1.27
C PRO A 121 -22.98 3.52 -0.48
N PRO A 122 -23.61 3.80 0.67
CA PRO A 122 -24.41 2.81 1.37
C PRO A 122 -25.39 2.21 0.36
N GLY A 123 -25.37 0.89 0.21
CA GLY A 123 -26.17 0.20 -0.79
C GLY A 123 -27.62 0.66 -0.72
N ASP A 124 -28.20 1.05 -1.86
CA ASP A 124 -29.64 1.20 -2.00
C ASP A 124 -30.23 -0.21 -1.93
N ASP A 125 -30.42 -0.69 -0.71
CA ASP A 125 -31.18 -1.90 -0.43
C ASP A 125 -32.67 -1.51 -0.59
N ARG A 126 -33.17 -1.67 -1.82
CA ARG A 126 -34.58 -1.57 -2.21
C ARG A 126 -35.06 -2.87 -2.84
#